data_AF-A0A7W0GHC2-F1
#
_entry.id   AF-A0A7W0GHC2-F1
#
_cell.length_a   1.000
_cell.length_b   1.000
_cell.length_c   1.000
_cell.angle_alpha   90.00
_cell.angle_beta   90.00
_cell.angle_gamma   90.00
#
_symmetry.space_group_name_H-M   'P 1'
#
loop_
_entity.id
_entity.type
_entity.pdbx_description
1 polymer ?
#
loop_
_entity_poly.entity_id
_entity_poly.type
_entity_poly.pdbx_seq_one_letter_code
_entity_poly.pdbx_strand_id
1 'polypeptide(L)'
;MRAPSQACMAPGGVPRAPQDAPAQHLYVVVAGTLPHLDHVRFWDYLRAHPDQAQRYAARKRELASLLDTDRLAYVDGKAELVTELLVLAAVGTGSTRSDGNAVAP
;
A
#
# COMPACT_ATOMS: atom_id res chain seq x y z
N MET A 1 17.21 11.72 -22.55
CA MET A 1 16.77 10.84 -23.65
C MET A 1 17.15 9.41 -23.27
N ARG A 2 16.22 8.58 -22.75
CA ARG A 2 16.49 7.19 -22.35
C ARG A 2 15.83 6.30 -23.41
N ALA A 3 16.62 5.48 -24.09
CA ALA A 3 16.12 4.61 -25.16
C ALA A 3 15.06 3.63 -24.63
N PRO A 4 14.06 3.22 -25.43
CA PRO A 4 13.17 2.16 -25.03
C PRO A 4 13.97 0.85 -24.95
N SER A 5 13.99 0.26 -23.74
CA SER A 5 14.44 -1.11 -23.51
C SER A 5 13.51 -2.03 -24.30
N GLN A 6 13.92 -2.41 -25.52
CA GLN A 6 13.30 -3.52 -26.23
C GLN A 6 13.55 -4.78 -25.40
N ALA A 7 12.53 -5.22 -24.67
CA ALA A 7 12.50 -6.56 -24.13
C ALA A 7 12.56 -7.52 -25.32
N CYS A 8 13.63 -8.30 -25.44
CA CYS A 8 13.69 -9.42 -26.37
C CYS A 8 12.48 -10.33 -26.12
N MET A 9 11.48 -10.27 -26.99
CA MET A 9 10.38 -11.22 -27.02
C MET A 9 10.92 -12.54 -27.58
N ALA A 10 11.27 -13.48 -26.70
CA ALA A 10 11.44 -14.87 -27.09
C ALA A 10 10.04 -15.53 -27.20
N PRO A 11 9.71 -16.23 -28.30
CA PRO A 11 8.43 -16.92 -28.40
C PRO A 11 8.37 -18.09 -27.39
N GLY A 12 7.37 -18.06 -26.51
CA GLY A 12 7.14 -19.07 -25.47
C GLY A 12 7.73 -18.77 -24.08
N GLY A 13 8.36 -17.61 -23.88
CA GLY A 13 8.88 -17.19 -22.57
C GLY A 13 7.82 -16.52 -21.70
N VAL A 14 7.84 -16.78 -20.38
CA VAL A 14 7.10 -15.97 -19.40
C VAL A 14 7.64 -14.54 -19.48
N PRO A 15 6.78 -13.51 -19.66
CA PRO A 15 7.24 -12.12 -19.67
C PRO A 15 7.99 -11.83 -18.36
N ARG A 16 9.29 -11.57 -18.47
CA ARG A 16 10.10 -11.16 -17.32
C ARG A 16 10.13 -9.66 -17.26
N ALA A 17 9.98 -9.11 -16.06
CA ALA A 17 10.18 -7.68 -15.86
C ALA A 17 11.58 -7.28 -16.35
N PRO A 18 11.75 -6.06 -16.90
CA PRO A 18 13.06 -5.52 -17.24
C PRO A 18 14.02 -5.68 -16.07
N GLN A 19 15.28 -6.03 -16.35
CA GLN A 19 16.28 -6.28 -15.30
C GLN A 19 16.54 -5.04 -14.43
N ASP A 20 16.29 -3.85 -14.98
CA ASP A 20 16.42 -2.56 -14.30
C ASP A 20 15.10 -2.04 -13.69
N ALA A 21 14.05 -2.86 -13.66
CA ALA A 21 12.79 -2.45 -13.04
C ALA A 21 12.95 -2.35 -11.52
N PRO A 22 12.36 -1.34 -10.86
CA PRO A 22 12.37 -1.26 -9.41
C PRO A 22 11.69 -2.50 -8.81
N ALA A 23 12.22 -2.96 -7.67
CA ALA A 23 11.67 -4.09 -6.95
C ALA A 23 10.18 -3.86 -6.62
N GLN A 24 9.35 -4.86 -6.89
CA GLN A 24 7.92 -4.82 -6.61
C GLN A 24 7.61 -5.65 -5.36
N HIS A 25 6.89 -5.05 -4.43
CA HIS A 25 6.41 -5.72 -3.23
C HIS A 25 4.95 -6.15 -3.45
N LEU A 26 4.73 -7.46 -3.56
CA LEU A 26 3.38 -8.02 -3.65
C LEU A 26 2.87 -8.36 -2.25
N TYR A 27 1.69 -7.84 -1.91
CA TYR A 27 0.97 -8.16 -0.68
C TYR A 27 -0.26 -9.00 -1.02
N VAL A 28 -0.29 -10.26 -0.57
CA VAL A 28 -1.39 -11.21 -0.82
C VAL A 28 -2.02 -11.61 0.50
N VAL A 29 -3.33 -11.42 0.61
CA VAL A 29 -4.14 -11.76 1.79
C VAL A 29 -5.49 -12.31 1.35
N VAL A 30 -6.14 -13.06 2.23
CA VAL A 30 -7.49 -13.60 1.98
C VAL A 30 -8.51 -12.47 2.04
N ALA A 31 -9.40 -12.42 1.06
CA ALA A 31 -10.45 -11.40 0.99
C ALA A 31 -11.36 -11.46 2.23
N GLY A 32 -11.75 -10.28 2.72
CA GLY A 32 -12.61 -10.15 3.92
C GLY A 32 -11.90 -10.32 5.26
N THR A 33 -10.64 -10.77 5.28
CA THR A 33 -9.85 -10.81 6.53
C THR A 33 -9.49 -9.41 7.01
N LEU A 34 -9.15 -9.29 8.31
CA LEU A 34 -8.78 -8.00 8.90
C LEU A 34 -7.63 -7.30 8.14
N PRO A 35 -6.53 -7.98 7.76
CA PRO A 35 -5.46 -7.32 6.99
C PRO A 35 -5.91 -6.82 5.61
N HIS A 36 -6.85 -7.50 4.97
CA HIS A 36 -7.48 -7.03 3.72
C HIS A 36 -8.33 -5.78 3.97
N LEU A 37 -9.22 -5.82 4.96
CA LEU A 37 -10.12 -4.72 5.28
C LEU A 37 -9.37 -3.47 5.74
N ASP A 38 -8.34 -3.63 6.57
CA ASP A 38 -7.52 -2.52 7.07
C ASP A 38 -6.80 -1.82 5.91
N HIS A 39 -6.26 -2.58 4.95
CA HIS A 39 -5.67 -1.99 3.75
C HIS A 39 -6.70 -1.18 2.96
N VAL A 40 -7.87 -1.75 2.68
CA VAL A 40 -8.93 -1.06 1.91
C VAL A 40 -9.39 0.21 2.62
N ARG A 41 -9.70 0.11 3.92
CA ARG A 41 -10.14 1.24 4.76
C ARG A 41 -9.11 2.35 4.82
N PHE A 42 -7.84 1.99 4.98
CA PHE A 42 -6.74 2.95 4.99
C PHE A 42 -6.68 3.76 3.68
N TRP A 43 -6.73 3.08 2.54
CA TRP A 43 -6.69 3.74 1.24
C TRP A 43 -7.92 4.63 1.00
N ASP A 44 -9.10 4.15 1.32
CA ASP A 44 -10.33 4.92 1.14
C ASP A 44 -10.37 6.15 2.05
N TYR A 45 -9.92 6.00 3.31
CA TYR A 45 -9.79 7.13 4.23
C TYR A 45 -8.83 8.19 3.70
N LEU A 46 -7.64 7.82 3.24
CA LEU A 46 -6.67 8.77 2.70
C LEU A 46 -7.15 9.47 1.41
N ARG A 47 -7.96 8.81 0.58
CA ARG A 47 -8.55 9.44 -0.61
C ARG A 47 -9.60 10.49 -0.24
N ALA A 48 -10.37 10.25 0.82
CA ALA A 48 -11.37 11.18 1.31
C ALA A 48 -10.78 12.34 2.14
N HIS A 49 -9.59 12.17 2.72
CA HIS A 49 -8.94 13.14 3.63
C HIS A 49 -7.57 13.57 3.09
N PRO A 50 -7.52 14.53 2.15
CA PRO A 50 -6.28 14.94 1.50
C PRO A 50 -5.25 15.54 2.45
N ASP A 51 -5.69 16.16 3.55
CA ASP A 51 -4.85 16.64 4.65
C ASP A 51 -4.11 15.48 5.34
N GLN A 52 -4.80 14.39 5.64
CA GLN A 52 -4.21 13.21 6.25
C GLN A 52 -3.27 12.48 5.29
N ALA A 53 -3.61 12.45 3.98
CA ALA A 53 -2.73 11.92 2.95
C ALA A 53 -1.42 12.72 2.85
N GLN A 54 -1.48 14.05 2.94
CA GLN A 54 -0.30 14.90 2.98
C GLN A 54 0.55 14.65 4.22
N ARG A 55 -0.07 14.54 5.40
CA ARG A 55 0.61 14.19 6.66
C ARG A 55 1.33 12.84 6.55
N TYR A 56 0.66 11.82 6.04
CA TYR A 56 1.26 10.51 5.80
C TYR A 56 2.42 10.56 4.79
N ALA A 57 2.27 11.33 3.71
CA ALA A 57 3.33 11.49 2.71
C ALA A 57 4.55 12.24 3.28
N ALA A 58 4.34 13.30 4.07
CA ALA A 58 5.41 14.03 4.75
C ALA A 58 6.21 13.09 5.66
N ARG A 59 5.52 12.31 6.50
CA ARG A 59 6.16 11.34 7.39
C ARG A 59 7.01 10.32 6.65
N LYS A 60 6.50 9.77 5.53
CA LYS A 60 7.29 8.85 4.68
C LYS A 60 8.52 9.50 4.07
N ARG A 61 8.47 10.80 3.74
CA ARG A 61 9.62 11.53 3.18
C ARG A 61 10.68 11.80 4.24
N GLU A 62 10.28 12.17 5.46
CA GLU A 62 11.20 12.32 6.59
C GLU A 62 11.99 11.02 6.87
N LEU A 63 11.30 9.87 6.78
CA LEU A 63 11.91 8.57 7.03
C LEU A 63 12.62 7.99 5.80
N ALA A 64 12.54 8.61 4.62
CA ALA A 64 13.00 8.00 3.38
C ALA A 64 14.51 7.68 3.40
N SER A 65 15.32 8.45 4.13
CA SER A 65 16.75 8.18 4.33
C SER A 65 17.03 6.85 5.04
N LEU A 66 16.07 6.34 5.83
CA LEU A 66 16.20 5.07 6.54
C LEU A 66 15.96 3.87 5.62
N LEU A 67 15.38 4.06 4.42
CA LEU A 67 15.10 2.94 3.51
C LEU A 67 16.36 2.21 3.03
N ASP A 68 17.48 2.93 2.96
CA ASP A 68 18.78 2.41 2.53
C ASP A 68 19.62 1.85 3.69
N THR A 69 19.40 2.34 4.90
CA THR A 69 20.25 2.05 6.08
C THR A 69 19.57 1.15 7.11
N ASP A 70 18.29 1.37 7.40
CA ASP A 70 17.53 0.63 8.40
C ASP A 70 16.03 0.58 8.02
N ARG A 71 15.69 -0.49 7.30
CA ARG A 71 14.32 -0.73 6.86
C ARG A 71 13.36 -1.00 8.03
N LEU A 72 13.82 -1.55 9.15
CA LEU A 72 12.96 -1.77 10.33
C LEU A 72 12.61 -0.44 10.97
N ALA A 73 13.60 0.42 11.20
CA ALA A 73 13.36 1.78 11.70
C ALA A 73 12.44 2.60 10.80
N TYR A 74 12.51 2.42 9.47
CA TYR A 74 11.54 3.01 8.55
C TYR A 74 10.11 2.51 8.78
N VAL A 75 9.92 1.20 8.98
CA VAL A 75 8.60 0.59 9.23
C VAL A 75 8.04 1.07 10.57
N ASP A 76 8.85 1.02 11.63
CA ASP A 76 8.46 1.42 12.97
C ASP A 76 8.19 2.94 13.04
N GLY A 77 9.00 3.75 12.37
CA GLY A 77 8.88 5.21 12.37
C GLY A 77 7.56 5.74 11.79
N LYS A 78 6.84 4.93 10.99
CA LYS A 78 5.49 5.26 10.49
C LYS A 78 4.37 4.44 11.14
N ALA A 79 4.67 3.46 11.99
CA ALA A 79 3.69 2.52 12.54
C ALA A 79 2.64 3.22 13.40
N GLU A 80 3.05 4.17 14.23
CA GLU A 80 2.15 4.96 15.09
C GLU A 80 1.13 5.75 14.25
N LEU A 81 1.62 6.49 13.24
CA LEU A 81 0.75 7.24 12.34
C LEU A 81 -0.19 6.34 11.52
N VAL A 82 0.29 5.19 11.05
CA VAL A 82 -0.58 4.24 10.33
C VAL A 82 -1.68 3.70 11.26
N THR A 83 -1.35 3.40 12.51
CA THR A 83 -2.32 2.92 13.50
C THR A 83 -3.37 3.99 13.80
N GLU A 84 -2.95 5.24 14.00
CA GLU A 84 -3.85 6.38 14.19
C GLU A 84 -4.83 6.53 13.02
N LEU A 85 -4.31 6.52 11.78
CA LEU A 85 -5.12 6.66 10.57
C LEU A 85 -6.12 5.50 10.40
N LEU A 86 -5.74 4.27 10.79
CA LEU A 86 -6.65 3.13 10.78
C LEU A 86 -7.78 3.29 11.81
N VAL A 87 -7.49 3.82 13.00
CA VAL A 87 -8.52 4.13 14.00
C VAL A 87 -9.47 5.20 13.47
N LEU A 88 -8.95 6.27 12.88
CA LEU A 88 -9.77 7.32 12.26
C LEU A 88 -10.62 6.79 11.10
N ALA A 89 -10.05 5.92 10.27
CA ALA A 89 -10.77 5.25 9.20
C ALA A 89 -11.95 4.42 9.74
N ALA A 90 -11.75 3.68 10.84
CA ALA A 90 -12.79 2.88 11.47
C ALA A 90 -13.93 3.75 12.03
N VAL A 91 -13.61 4.90 12.63
CA VAL A 91 -14.60 5.84 13.19
C VAL A 91 -15.40 6.56 12.09
N GLY A 92 -14.73 6.96 10.99
CA GLY A 92 -15.37 7.62 9.85
C GLY A 92 -16.35 6.74 9.07
N THR A 93 -16.19 5.41 9.13
CA THR A 93 -17.12 4.42 8.52
C THR A 93 -18.41 4.19 9.31
N GLY A 94 -18.68 4.97 10.37
CA GLY A 94 -19.91 4.88 11.18
C GLY A 94 -21.23 5.22 10.46
N SER A 95 -21.21 5.53 9.16
CA SER A 95 -22.43 5.69 8.38
C SER A 95 -22.23 5.33 6.91
N THR A 96 -23.00 4.36 6.42
CA THR A 96 -23.16 3.89 5.03
C THR A 96 -22.10 2.93 4.46
N ARG A 97 -22.27 1.63 4.72
CA ARG A 97 -22.46 0.60 3.66
C ARG A 97 -22.84 -0.74 4.31
N SER A 98 -24.14 -1.02 4.37
CA SER A 98 -24.61 -2.38 4.10
C SER A 98 -24.08 -2.73 2.72
N ASP A 99 -23.32 -3.82 2.58
CA ASP A 99 -23.51 -4.77 1.49
C ASP A 99 -22.71 -6.04 1.78
N GLY A 100 -23.40 -7.16 1.62
CA GLY A 100 -23.02 -8.46 2.12
C GLY A 100 -21.79 -9.05 1.43
N ASN A 101 -20.98 -9.73 2.25
CA ASN A 101 -20.22 -10.88 1.79
C ASN A 101 -20.29 -11.96 2.86
N ALA A 102 -21.43 -12.65 2.90
CA ALA A 102 -21.49 -13.96 3.50
C ALA A 102 -20.86 -14.94 2.50
N VAL A 103 -19.60 -15.31 2.72
CA VAL A 103 -19.08 -16.56 2.18
C VAL A 103 -19.23 -17.60 3.30
N ALA A 104 -20.24 -18.46 3.15
CA ALA A 104 -20.45 -19.64 3.99
C ALA A 104 -19.45 -20.74 3.57
N PRO A 105 -19.22 -21.76 4.43
CA PRO A 105 -17.93 -22.44 4.62
C PRO A 105 -17.43 -23.27 3.43
#